data_AF-A0A6M8B5N3-F1
#
_entry.id   AF-A0A6M8B5N3-F1
#
_cell.length_a   1.000
_cell.length_b   1.000
_cell.length_c   1.000
_cell.angle_alpha   90.00
_cell.angle_beta   90.00
_cell.angle_gamma   90.00
#
_symmetry.space_group_name_H-M   'P 1'
#
loop_
_entity.id
_entity.type
_entity.pdbx_description
1 polymer ?
#
loop_
_entity_poly.entity_id
_entity_poly.type
_entity_poly.pdbx_seq_one_letter_code
_entity_poly.pdbx_strand_id
1 'polypeptide(L)'
;MKRDRYTLRGRVVKNQSQSEAGIRVELHDKDRQYDDLIGVSRTDTQGYFEISFTKEDFRQDPGETEPTPDVYFKLFRDSEFLGETEIRPDFSLEPLRTPVTPPDPRQGPHQVKLEGQATSYSIELVALEVPSLEQSKRPPAQPSKDKPGQLQVVDVLPSLDQIHRTGRMASVSAPASPGGDLQGIVESALGGILGHIQRTDNPKTLVDTLTQTFTARQVDGRTIYDWNPQSVSVRASDLGGGITGAQASLYHRAKTAIQDGIRLLNALTPLKPSADRENMEATRSIIRTEMQELLVELGARGGPRILRVDNLFQLLLGEDADSGNQRPGGQLKKLAEYFGLVRGQINTVEEEQNYSNFLTLKDYLQSLRRSWVDYKRTQDSSAGAYIGTQLVRLSQALAVVAESVQEVYRIMELFFLGPEERLSVYIDFTRAEADEEDIELSYGVPRPAFPLPDGTGYSFEDTAQLRDSMSIEGLLNWVWRFASEEGPLLAKSGGKLGIRVISETSDRLMVLTQATTYTPIPNAAFRREGVIRALRDLAYQLYQVRQLAEQVTLPSGDTPDDLD
;
A
#
# COMPACT_ATOMS: atom_id res chain seq x y z
N MET A 1 -1.34 -14.14 10.65
CA MET A 1 -2.36 -15.18 10.37
C MET A 1 -1.78 -16.12 9.32
N LYS A 2 -1.82 -17.44 9.55
CA LYS A 2 -1.54 -18.41 8.48
C LYS A 2 -2.72 -18.33 7.50
N ARG A 3 -2.45 -18.03 6.22
CA ARG A 3 -3.48 -18.00 5.18
C ARG A 3 -3.87 -19.43 4.84
N ASP A 4 -5.15 -19.66 4.69
CA ASP A 4 -5.75 -20.92 4.27
C ASP A 4 -5.35 -21.18 2.81
N ARG A 5 -4.36 -22.06 2.59
CA ARG A 5 -3.78 -22.35 1.28
C ARG A 5 -4.30 -23.69 0.74
N TYR A 6 -4.83 -23.66 -0.46
CA TYR A 6 -5.27 -24.80 -1.26
C TYR A 6 -4.14 -25.25 -2.19
N THR A 7 -4.05 -26.54 -2.47
CA THR A 7 -3.09 -27.09 -3.43
C THR A 7 -3.81 -28.03 -4.39
N LEU A 8 -3.91 -27.63 -5.66
CA LEU A 8 -4.49 -28.39 -6.75
C LEU A 8 -3.39 -29.13 -7.52
N ARG A 9 -3.58 -30.43 -7.71
CA ARG A 9 -2.72 -31.29 -8.52
C ARG A 9 -3.48 -31.84 -9.70
N GLY A 10 -2.85 -31.80 -10.87
CA GLY A 10 -3.41 -32.37 -12.08
C GLY A 10 -2.33 -32.95 -12.99
N ARG A 11 -2.76 -33.54 -14.11
CA ARG A 11 -1.90 -34.12 -15.13
C ARG A 11 -2.37 -33.69 -16.51
N VAL A 12 -1.45 -33.25 -17.37
CA VAL A 12 -1.71 -33.01 -18.79
C VAL A 12 -1.43 -34.27 -19.57
N VAL A 13 -2.40 -34.69 -20.39
CA VAL A 13 -2.32 -35.87 -21.24
C VAL A 13 -2.56 -35.45 -22.69
N LYS A 14 -1.69 -35.93 -23.60
CA LYS A 14 -1.82 -35.77 -25.05
C LYS A 14 -2.24 -37.10 -25.67
N ASN A 15 -3.15 -37.07 -26.65
CA ASN A 15 -3.65 -38.25 -27.36
C ASN A 15 -4.10 -39.38 -26.40
N GLN A 16 -4.78 -39.02 -25.31
CA GLN A 16 -5.37 -39.95 -24.32
C GLN A 16 -4.38 -40.86 -23.56
N SER A 17 -3.06 -40.72 -23.73
CA SER A 17 -2.10 -41.58 -23.01
C SER A 17 -0.65 -41.09 -22.95
N GLN A 18 -0.28 -40.06 -23.73
CA GLN A 18 1.09 -39.54 -23.74
C GLN A 18 1.23 -38.37 -22.77
N SER A 19 2.04 -38.54 -21.72
CA SER A 19 2.44 -37.43 -20.84
C SER A 19 3.36 -36.47 -21.59
N GLU A 20 3.21 -35.17 -21.34
CA GLU A 20 4.09 -34.16 -21.89
C GLU A 20 4.67 -33.27 -20.81
N ALA A 21 5.99 -33.10 -20.84
CA ALA A 21 6.76 -32.31 -19.89
C ALA A 21 6.94 -30.88 -20.38
N GLY A 22 7.06 -29.94 -19.45
CA GLY A 22 7.36 -28.54 -19.74
C GLY A 22 6.18 -27.71 -20.24
N ILE A 23 4.98 -28.28 -20.32
CA ILE A 23 3.75 -27.55 -20.64
C ILE A 23 3.45 -26.60 -19.49
N ARG A 24 3.31 -25.30 -19.79
CA ARG A 24 2.85 -24.31 -18.82
C ARG A 24 1.34 -24.43 -18.70
N VAL A 25 0.86 -24.64 -17.49
CA VAL A 25 -0.55 -24.73 -17.13
C VAL A 25 -0.87 -23.52 -16.28
N GLU A 26 -1.85 -22.74 -16.71
CA GLU A 26 -2.38 -21.60 -15.96
C GLU A 26 -3.80 -21.95 -15.50
N LEU A 27 -4.09 -21.70 -14.23
CA LEU A 27 -5.41 -21.79 -13.63
C LEU A 27 -5.97 -20.38 -13.52
N HIS A 28 -7.16 -20.17 -14.07
CA HIS A 28 -7.86 -18.89 -14.08
C HIS A 28 -9.22 -19.05 -13.40
N ASP A 29 -9.65 -18.01 -12.68
CA ASP A 29 -11.06 -17.81 -12.31
C ASP A 29 -11.78 -17.10 -13.46
N LYS A 30 -13.06 -17.36 -13.64
CA LYS A 30 -13.88 -16.68 -14.63
C LYS A 30 -14.75 -15.65 -13.93
N ASP A 31 -14.28 -14.41 -13.93
CA ASP A 31 -15.04 -13.30 -13.39
C ASP A 31 -15.76 -12.51 -14.48
N ARG A 32 -16.63 -11.60 -14.03
CA ARG A 32 -17.45 -10.76 -14.89
C ARG A 32 -16.66 -9.70 -15.66
N GLN A 33 -15.57 -9.22 -15.07
CA GLN A 33 -14.81 -8.09 -15.60
C GLN A 33 -13.41 -8.49 -16.08
N TYR A 34 -12.65 -9.25 -15.28
CA TYR A 34 -11.34 -9.77 -15.66
C TYR A 34 -11.11 -11.14 -15.06
N ASP A 35 -10.77 -12.13 -15.89
CA ASP A 35 -10.44 -13.48 -15.41
C ASP A 35 -9.20 -13.44 -14.49
N ASP A 36 -9.37 -13.79 -13.22
CA ASP A 36 -8.28 -13.80 -12.25
C ASP A 36 -7.28 -14.93 -12.52
N LEU A 37 -6.01 -14.60 -12.71
CA LEU A 37 -4.95 -15.60 -12.74
C LEU A 37 -4.71 -16.14 -11.31
N ILE A 38 -5.31 -17.28 -11.00
CA ILE A 38 -5.18 -17.96 -9.71
C ILE A 38 -3.76 -18.54 -9.52
N GLY A 39 -3.17 -19.11 -10.59
CA GLY A 39 -1.80 -19.60 -10.49
C GLY A 39 -1.25 -20.29 -11.74
N VAL A 40 0.07 -20.46 -11.75
CA VAL A 40 0.82 -21.01 -12.89
C VAL A 40 1.72 -22.14 -12.43
N SER A 41 1.80 -23.20 -13.23
CA SER A 41 2.70 -24.32 -13.01
C SER A 41 3.26 -24.84 -14.35
N ARG A 42 4.27 -25.70 -14.28
CA ARG A 42 4.79 -26.42 -15.46
C ARG A 42 4.73 -27.91 -15.20
N THR A 43 4.37 -28.67 -16.23
CA THR A 43 4.31 -30.11 -16.11
C THR A 43 5.71 -30.73 -15.96
N ASP A 44 5.82 -31.71 -15.08
CA ASP A 44 7.05 -32.49 -14.91
C ASP A 44 7.25 -33.52 -16.04
N THR A 45 8.31 -34.34 -15.95
CA THR A 45 8.59 -35.40 -16.93
C THR A 45 7.48 -36.44 -17.11
N GLN A 46 6.54 -36.52 -16.17
CA GLN A 46 5.39 -37.42 -16.18
C GLN A 46 4.07 -36.69 -16.50
N GLY A 47 4.12 -35.40 -16.81
CA GLY A 47 2.95 -34.58 -17.18
C GLY A 47 2.21 -33.99 -15.98
N TYR A 48 2.69 -34.14 -14.75
CA TYR A 48 2.02 -33.64 -13.54
C TYR A 48 2.34 -32.18 -13.26
N PHE A 49 1.36 -31.44 -12.76
CA PHE A 49 1.52 -30.07 -12.30
C PHE A 49 0.89 -29.88 -10.92
N GLU A 50 1.36 -28.87 -10.20
CA GLU A 50 0.85 -28.46 -8.89
C GLU A 50 0.70 -26.93 -8.85
N ILE A 51 -0.48 -26.46 -8.47
CA ILE A 51 -0.80 -25.03 -8.29
C ILE A 51 -1.29 -24.84 -6.85
N SER A 52 -0.69 -23.88 -6.13
CA SER A 52 -1.11 -23.53 -4.77
C SER A 52 -1.68 -22.11 -4.74
N PHE A 53 -2.87 -21.95 -4.17
CA PHE A 53 -3.59 -20.67 -4.16
C PHE A 53 -4.38 -20.47 -2.86
N THR A 54 -4.79 -19.24 -2.58
CA THR A 54 -5.64 -18.85 -1.42
C THR A 54 -6.96 -18.25 -1.91
N LYS A 55 -7.86 -17.93 -0.97
CA LYS A 55 -9.13 -17.27 -1.32
C LYS A 55 -8.96 -15.88 -1.90
N GLU A 56 -7.87 -15.22 -1.56
CA GLU A 56 -7.53 -13.90 -2.08
C GLU A 56 -7.00 -13.95 -3.52
N ASP A 57 -6.58 -15.11 -4.02
CA ASP A 57 -6.05 -15.25 -5.39
C ASP A 57 -7.17 -15.36 -6.44
N PHE A 58 -8.42 -15.56 -6.01
CA PHE A 58 -9.63 -15.59 -6.87
C PHE A 58 -10.70 -14.59 -6.38
N ARG A 59 -10.28 -13.60 -5.59
CA ARG A 59 -11.12 -12.51 -5.09
C ARG A 59 -10.35 -11.21 -5.22
N GLN A 60 -9.86 -10.93 -6.42
CA GLN A 60 -8.97 -9.80 -6.63
C GLN A 60 -9.75 -8.49 -6.80
N ASP A 61 -11.07 -8.54 -7.10
CA ASP A 61 -11.87 -7.33 -7.29
C ASP A 61 -12.58 -6.82 -6.02
N PRO A 62 -12.64 -5.48 -5.82
CA PRO A 62 -13.35 -4.88 -4.70
C PRO A 62 -14.86 -5.18 -4.71
N GLY A 63 -15.32 -6.02 -3.77
CA GLY A 63 -16.75 -6.35 -3.62
C GLY A 63 -17.06 -7.82 -3.92
N GLU A 64 -16.09 -8.58 -4.42
CA GLU A 64 -16.23 -10.02 -4.62
C GLU A 64 -16.35 -10.75 -3.29
N THR A 65 -17.46 -11.48 -3.16
CA THR A 65 -17.75 -12.30 -1.98
C THR A 65 -17.93 -13.77 -2.33
N GLU A 66 -17.63 -14.15 -3.57
CA GLU A 66 -17.91 -15.46 -4.11
C GLU A 66 -17.18 -16.55 -3.31
N PRO A 67 -17.90 -17.57 -2.80
CA PRO A 67 -17.34 -18.56 -1.90
C PRO A 67 -16.39 -19.54 -2.59
N THR A 68 -16.47 -19.66 -3.91
CA THR A 68 -15.78 -20.64 -4.77
C THR A 68 -15.49 -20.02 -6.14
N PRO A 69 -14.37 -20.35 -6.79
CA PRO A 69 -14.02 -19.85 -8.12
C PRO A 69 -14.71 -20.61 -9.26
N ASP A 70 -14.94 -19.96 -10.39
CA ASP A 70 -15.38 -20.48 -11.69
C ASP A 70 -14.17 -20.87 -12.58
N VAL A 71 -13.53 -22.00 -12.27
CA VAL A 71 -12.20 -22.29 -12.81
C VAL A 71 -12.15 -22.77 -14.27
N TYR A 72 -11.08 -22.40 -14.97
CA TYR A 72 -10.65 -23.03 -16.22
C TYR A 72 -9.12 -23.00 -16.37
N PHE A 73 -8.59 -23.76 -17.34
CA PHE A 73 -7.15 -23.90 -17.55
C PHE A 73 -6.73 -23.45 -18.94
N LYS A 74 -5.58 -22.76 -19.03
CA LYS A 74 -4.89 -22.45 -20.29
C LYS A 74 -3.58 -23.22 -20.36
N LEU A 75 -3.31 -23.83 -21.52
CA LEU A 75 -2.07 -24.60 -21.75
C LEU A 75 -1.18 -23.90 -22.77
N PHE A 76 0.10 -23.84 -22.48
CA PHE A 76 1.11 -23.29 -23.39
C PHE A 76 2.30 -24.24 -23.53
N ARG A 77 2.79 -24.39 -24.75
CA ARG A 77 4.12 -24.94 -25.01
C ARG A 77 5.04 -23.76 -25.32
N ASP A 78 5.96 -23.48 -24.42
CA ASP A 78 6.82 -22.28 -24.49
C ASP A 78 6.01 -20.98 -24.57
N SER A 79 5.86 -20.41 -25.77
CA SER A 79 5.03 -19.22 -26.05
C SER A 79 3.83 -19.53 -26.96
N GLU A 80 3.67 -20.77 -27.41
CA GLU A 80 2.56 -21.23 -28.23
C GLU A 80 1.37 -21.61 -27.34
N PHE A 81 0.23 -20.95 -27.56
CA PHE A 81 -1.02 -21.32 -26.89
C PHE A 81 -1.59 -22.60 -27.50
N LEU A 82 -1.77 -23.62 -26.68
CA LEU A 82 -2.29 -24.93 -27.10
C LEU A 82 -3.82 -25.03 -26.97
N GLY A 83 -4.44 -24.12 -26.22
CA GLY A 83 -5.89 -24.09 -25.98
C GLY A 83 -6.24 -24.00 -24.49
N GLU A 84 -7.55 -24.02 -24.24
CA GLU A 84 -8.14 -23.89 -22.90
C GLU A 84 -9.26 -24.90 -22.64
N THR A 85 -9.57 -25.16 -21.38
CA THR A 85 -10.68 -26.03 -20.98
C THR A 85 -12.00 -25.27 -20.88
N GLU A 86 -13.13 -25.98 -20.88
CA GLU A 86 -14.42 -25.36 -20.52
C GLU A 86 -14.42 -24.84 -19.09
N ILE A 87 -15.12 -23.72 -18.88
CA ILE A 87 -15.33 -23.09 -17.58
C ILE A 87 -16.15 -24.01 -16.68
N ARG A 88 -15.71 -24.14 -15.42
CA ARG A 88 -16.38 -24.90 -14.38
C ARG A 88 -16.90 -23.95 -13.30
N PRO A 89 -18.18 -23.56 -13.36
CA PRO A 89 -18.73 -22.67 -12.36
C PRO A 89 -18.79 -23.36 -10.98
N ASP A 90 -18.71 -22.57 -9.92
CA ASP A 90 -18.77 -22.97 -8.52
C ASP A 90 -17.79 -24.11 -8.17
N PHE A 91 -16.52 -23.98 -8.55
CA PHE A 91 -15.52 -25.01 -8.31
C PHE A 91 -15.32 -25.25 -6.81
N SER A 92 -15.83 -26.40 -6.37
CA SER A 92 -15.81 -26.80 -4.97
C SER A 92 -14.39 -26.94 -4.44
N LEU A 93 -14.10 -26.17 -3.38
CA LEU A 93 -12.85 -26.21 -2.64
C LEU A 93 -12.78 -27.33 -1.58
N GLU A 94 -13.63 -28.35 -1.69
CA GLU A 94 -13.57 -29.54 -0.83
C GLU A 94 -12.51 -30.54 -1.34
N PRO A 95 -11.85 -31.32 -0.46
CA PRO A 95 -10.90 -32.32 -0.91
C PRO A 95 -11.52 -33.28 -1.92
N LEU A 96 -10.82 -33.50 -3.04
CA LEU A 96 -11.22 -34.54 -4.00
C LEU A 96 -11.17 -35.89 -3.28
N ARG A 97 -12.35 -36.48 -3.03
CA ARG A 97 -12.47 -37.79 -2.36
C ARG A 97 -12.25 -38.91 -3.38
N THR A 98 -11.63 -40.00 -2.92
CA THR A 98 -11.62 -41.29 -3.65
C THR A 98 -13.07 -41.78 -3.85
N PRO A 99 -13.34 -42.57 -4.90
CA PRO A 99 -14.62 -42.51 -5.61
C PRO A 99 -15.78 -42.92 -4.70
N VAL A 100 -16.62 -41.94 -4.36
CA VAL A 100 -18.00 -42.21 -3.97
C VAL A 100 -18.75 -42.42 -5.27
N THR A 101 -19.53 -43.49 -5.37
CA THR A 101 -20.46 -43.72 -6.49
C THR A 101 -21.64 -42.76 -6.30
N PRO A 102 -22.04 -41.95 -7.29
CA PRO A 102 -21.62 -41.89 -8.70
C PRO A 102 -20.31 -41.12 -8.95
N PRO A 103 -19.60 -41.40 -10.07
CA PRO A 103 -18.33 -40.76 -10.39
C PRO A 103 -18.45 -39.25 -10.31
N ASP A 104 -17.53 -38.65 -9.57
CA ASP A 104 -17.46 -37.21 -9.42
C ASP A 104 -17.19 -36.58 -10.80
N PRO A 105 -18.11 -35.79 -11.36
CA PRO A 105 -17.91 -35.15 -12.66
C PRO A 105 -16.68 -34.21 -12.69
N ARG A 106 -16.11 -33.89 -11.51
CA ARG A 106 -14.84 -33.14 -11.34
C ARG A 106 -13.57 -33.95 -11.68
N GLN A 107 -13.65 -35.28 -11.77
CA GLN A 107 -12.48 -36.16 -11.99
C GLN A 107 -12.34 -36.64 -13.45
N GLY A 108 -13.23 -36.22 -14.35
CA GLY A 108 -13.14 -36.54 -15.77
C GLY A 108 -12.04 -35.75 -16.49
N PRO A 109 -11.50 -36.25 -17.61
CA PRO A 109 -10.54 -35.50 -18.42
C PRO A 109 -11.21 -34.22 -18.96
N HIS A 110 -10.66 -33.08 -18.60
CA HIS A 110 -11.06 -31.77 -19.10
C HIS A 110 -10.45 -31.60 -20.50
N GLN A 111 -11.30 -31.64 -21.52
CA GLN A 111 -10.86 -31.51 -22.91
C GLN A 111 -10.38 -30.09 -23.19
N VAL A 112 -9.18 -29.96 -23.75
CA VAL A 112 -8.62 -28.68 -24.17
C VAL A 112 -9.10 -28.36 -25.57
N LYS A 113 -9.60 -27.14 -25.78
CA LYS A 113 -10.09 -26.61 -27.03
C LYS A 113 -9.25 -25.42 -27.48
N LEU A 114 -9.00 -25.31 -28.78
CA LEU A 114 -8.39 -24.15 -29.41
C LEU A 114 -9.38 -23.62 -30.44
N GLU A 115 -9.79 -22.35 -30.32
CA GLU A 115 -10.82 -21.73 -31.19
C GLU A 115 -12.11 -22.58 -31.28
N GLY A 116 -12.54 -23.16 -30.15
CA GLY A 116 -13.72 -24.01 -30.06
C GLY A 116 -13.55 -25.45 -30.59
N GLN A 117 -12.42 -25.79 -31.22
CA GLN A 117 -12.14 -27.14 -31.72
C GLN A 117 -11.38 -27.97 -30.69
N ALA A 118 -11.80 -29.24 -30.50
CA ALA A 118 -11.13 -30.16 -29.58
C ALA A 118 -9.69 -30.44 -30.04
N THR A 119 -8.74 -30.27 -29.13
CA THR A 119 -7.32 -30.55 -29.38
C THR A 119 -6.96 -31.97 -28.95
N SER A 120 -5.69 -32.35 -29.13
CA SER A 120 -5.17 -33.61 -28.61
C SER A 120 -4.92 -33.61 -27.09
N TYR A 121 -5.11 -32.49 -26.39
CA TYR A 121 -4.80 -32.37 -24.96
C TYR A 121 -6.04 -32.51 -24.06
N SER A 122 -5.82 -33.08 -22.89
CA SER A 122 -6.77 -33.08 -21.79
C SER A 122 -6.05 -32.90 -20.45
N ILE A 123 -6.74 -32.29 -19.48
CA ILE A 123 -6.27 -32.17 -18.09
C ILE A 123 -7.05 -33.14 -17.21
N GLU A 124 -6.36 -33.92 -16.40
CA GLU A 124 -6.96 -34.79 -15.38
C GLU A 124 -6.63 -34.25 -13.99
N LEU A 125 -7.65 -33.94 -13.19
CA LEU A 125 -7.46 -33.48 -11.80
C LEU A 125 -7.25 -34.69 -10.88
N VAL A 126 -6.18 -34.63 -10.09
CA VAL A 126 -5.69 -35.76 -9.27
C VAL A 126 -5.99 -35.55 -7.80
N ALA A 127 -5.78 -34.34 -7.28
CA ALA A 127 -6.02 -34.03 -5.87
C ALA A 127 -6.27 -32.53 -5.64
N LEU A 128 -7.09 -32.22 -4.65
CA LEU A 128 -7.19 -30.89 -4.04
C LEU A 128 -6.94 -31.04 -2.55
N GLU A 129 -5.82 -30.49 -2.06
CA GLU A 129 -5.49 -30.44 -0.63
C GLU A 129 -6.02 -29.13 -0.05
N VAL A 130 -6.73 -29.22 1.08
CA VAL A 130 -7.31 -28.07 1.80
C VAL A 130 -6.51 -27.77 3.07
N PRO A 131 -6.49 -26.52 3.54
CA PRO A 131 -5.76 -26.14 4.74
C PRO A 131 -6.33 -26.87 5.98
N SER A 132 -5.53 -27.75 6.56
CA SER A 132 -5.88 -28.48 7.79
C SER A 132 -5.67 -27.61 9.03
N LEU A 133 -6.72 -27.40 9.83
CA LEU A 133 -6.66 -26.66 11.12
C LEU A 133 -5.80 -27.34 12.20
N GLU A 134 -5.31 -28.56 11.97
CA GLU A 134 -4.51 -29.30 12.94
C GLU A 134 -3.14 -29.67 12.39
N GLN A 135 -2.13 -28.80 12.59
CA GLN A 135 -0.73 -29.21 12.60
C GLN A 135 0.12 -28.14 13.30
N SER A 136 -0.07 -28.04 14.61
CA SER A 136 0.94 -27.52 15.52
C SER A 136 1.63 -28.72 16.17
N LYS A 137 2.96 -28.82 16.00
CA LYS A 137 3.92 -29.85 16.48
C LYS A 137 4.38 -30.86 15.43
N ARG A 138 5.52 -30.57 14.80
CA ARG A 138 6.62 -31.53 14.57
C ARG A 138 7.97 -30.79 14.41
N PRO A 139 9.10 -31.40 14.81
CA PRO A 139 10.41 -30.73 14.96
C PRO A 139 11.15 -30.57 13.61
N PRO A 140 12.17 -29.70 13.54
CA PRO A 140 12.82 -29.34 12.28
C PRO A 140 13.64 -30.50 11.69
N ALA A 141 13.45 -30.77 10.41
CA ALA A 141 14.30 -31.68 9.63
C ALA A 141 15.58 -30.97 9.16
N GLN A 142 16.69 -31.70 9.20
CA GLN A 142 18.05 -31.29 8.82
C GLN A 142 18.21 -31.06 7.30
N PRO A 143 19.20 -30.25 6.87
CA PRO A 143 19.40 -29.89 5.47
C PRO A 143 20.04 -31.01 4.65
N SER A 144 19.55 -31.20 3.42
CA SER A 144 20.12 -32.12 2.43
C SER A 144 21.36 -31.53 1.75
N LYS A 145 22.32 -32.42 1.47
CA LYS A 145 23.63 -32.19 0.85
C LYS A 145 23.53 -31.86 -0.65
N ASP A 146 24.26 -30.83 -1.08
CA ASP A 146 24.54 -30.54 -2.49
C ASP A 146 25.49 -31.55 -3.14
N LYS A 147 25.35 -31.72 -4.47
CA LYS A 147 26.46 -31.96 -5.40
C LYS A 147 26.26 -31.19 -6.72
N PRO A 148 27.35 -30.77 -7.39
CA PRO A 148 27.35 -29.61 -8.27
C PRO A 148 27.37 -29.97 -9.76
N GLY A 149 26.88 -29.05 -10.60
CA GLY A 149 27.34 -28.87 -11.97
C GLY A 149 26.34 -29.17 -13.09
N GLN A 150 25.46 -28.21 -13.38
CA GLN A 150 25.00 -27.95 -14.75
C GLN A 150 24.73 -26.45 -14.88
N LEU A 151 25.48 -25.79 -15.75
CA LEU A 151 25.31 -24.37 -16.10
C LEU A 151 23.93 -24.19 -16.73
N GLN A 152 22.96 -23.73 -15.93
CA GLN A 152 21.77 -23.06 -16.43
C GLN A 152 22.18 -21.65 -16.87
N VAL A 153 21.98 -21.33 -18.15
CA VAL A 153 21.81 -19.94 -18.56
C VAL A 153 20.42 -19.55 -18.07
N VAL A 154 20.37 -18.92 -16.91
CA VAL A 154 19.14 -18.40 -16.32
C VAL A 154 18.92 -17.02 -16.91
N ASP A 155 17.89 -16.86 -17.74
CA ASP A 155 17.38 -15.55 -18.12
C ASP A 155 16.51 -15.06 -16.95
N VAL A 156 17.14 -14.38 -15.99
CA VAL A 156 16.44 -13.72 -14.88
C VAL A 156 16.10 -12.31 -15.31
N LEU A 157 14.97 -12.14 -15.99
CA LEU A 157 14.23 -10.89 -15.87
C LEU A 157 13.18 -11.10 -14.78
N PRO A 158 13.24 -10.39 -13.65
CA PRO A 158 12.17 -10.44 -12.66
C PRO A 158 10.91 -9.81 -13.27
N SER A 159 9.77 -10.48 -13.09
CA SER A 159 8.47 -9.83 -13.25
C SER A 159 8.26 -8.82 -12.12
N LEU A 160 7.54 -7.73 -12.42
CA LEU A 160 7.27 -6.61 -11.48
C LEU A 160 6.65 -7.10 -10.15
N ASP A 161 5.94 -8.23 -10.17
CA ASP A 161 5.32 -8.86 -8.98
C ASP A 161 6.32 -9.38 -7.94
N GLN A 162 7.58 -9.62 -8.31
CA GLN A 162 8.60 -10.09 -7.36
C GLN A 162 9.21 -8.97 -6.51
N ILE A 163 8.99 -7.69 -6.86
CA ILE A 163 9.61 -6.55 -6.17
C ILE A 163 8.77 -6.08 -4.96
N HIS A 164 7.46 -6.37 -4.93
CA HIS A 164 6.56 -5.80 -3.91
C HIS A 164 6.33 -6.67 -2.65
N ARG A 165 6.84 -7.92 -2.56
CA ARG A 165 6.52 -8.83 -1.43
C ARG A 165 7.68 -9.25 -0.52
N THR A 166 8.77 -8.47 -0.42
CA THR A 166 9.79 -8.71 0.62
C THR A 166 10.03 -7.48 1.51
N GLY A 167 9.17 -7.31 2.52
CA GLY A 167 9.47 -6.48 3.67
C GLY A 167 10.33 -7.24 4.69
N ARG A 168 11.63 -6.94 4.73
CA ARG A 168 12.60 -7.12 5.83
C ARG A 168 12.81 -8.53 6.41
N MET A 169 13.92 -9.16 5.99
CA MET A 169 14.98 -9.62 6.91
C MET A 169 16.36 -9.46 6.24
N ALA A 170 17.40 -9.40 7.06
CA ALA A 170 18.67 -8.72 6.83
C ALA A 170 19.65 -9.37 5.83
N SER A 171 20.42 -8.46 5.19
CA SER A 171 21.83 -8.57 4.79
C SER A 171 22.28 -9.75 3.92
N VAL A 172 22.41 -9.49 2.60
CA VAL A 172 23.62 -9.79 1.81
C VAL A 172 23.77 -8.70 0.75
N SER A 173 24.97 -8.11 0.68
CA SER A 173 25.36 -6.96 -0.13
C SER A 173 25.51 -7.28 -1.63
N ALA A 174 25.01 -6.40 -2.51
CA ALA A 174 25.61 -6.01 -3.82
C ALA A 174 24.81 -4.83 -4.45
N PRO A 175 25.43 -4.00 -5.30
CA PRO A 175 25.87 -2.65 -4.99
C PRO A 175 24.83 -1.55 -5.25
N ALA A 176 24.91 -0.50 -4.44
CA ALA A 176 24.11 0.71 -4.52
C ALA A 176 24.48 1.57 -5.74
N SER A 177 23.46 2.10 -6.41
CA SER A 177 23.56 3.39 -7.11
C SER A 177 23.49 4.52 -6.05
N PRO A 178 24.39 5.52 -6.06
CA PRO A 178 24.75 6.29 -4.86
C PRO A 178 23.99 7.63 -4.69
N GLY A 179 22.74 7.72 -5.14
CA GLY A 179 22.01 9.01 -5.20
C GLY A 179 21.05 9.29 -4.03
N GLY A 180 20.27 8.30 -3.59
CA GLY A 180 19.11 8.57 -2.72
C GLY A 180 19.35 8.47 -1.21
N ASP A 181 20.23 7.57 -0.77
CA ASP A 181 20.33 7.20 0.66
C ASP A 181 21.20 8.19 1.48
N LEU A 182 22.32 8.63 0.90
CA LEU A 182 23.18 9.65 1.52
C LEU A 182 22.51 11.01 1.57
N GLN A 183 21.76 11.37 0.53
CA GLN A 183 21.03 12.63 0.50
C GLN A 183 19.97 12.67 1.60
N GLY A 184 19.20 11.60 1.79
CA GLY A 184 18.23 11.50 2.88
C GLY A 184 18.86 11.55 4.28
N ILE A 185 20.02 10.89 4.47
CA ILE A 185 20.75 10.93 5.74
C ILE A 185 21.29 12.34 6.02
N VAL A 186 21.88 12.99 5.02
CA VAL A 186 22.41 14.35 5.12
C VAL A 186 21.30 15.36 5.38
N GLU A 187 20.16 15.27 4.69
CA GLU A 187 19.01 16.13 4.90
C GLU A 187 18.37 15.93 6.28
N SER A 188 18.32 14.69 6.78
CA SER A 188 17.84 14.40 8.14
C SER A 188 18.79 14.93 9.21
N ALA A 189 20.10 14.81 9.01
CA ALA A 189 21.11 15.35 9.92
C ALA A 189 21.09 16.89 9.92
N LEU A 190 20.99 17.51 8.74
CA LEU A 190 20.88 18.96 8.59
C LEU A 190 19.57 19.48 9.22
N GLY A 191 18.44 18.80 9.01
CA GLY A 191 17.16 19.17 9.61
C GLY A 191 17.18 19.08 11.14
N GLY A 192 17.89 18.09 11.70
CA GLY A 192 18.08 17.96 13.15
C GLY A 192 18.96 19.05 13.77
N ILE A 193 19.94 19.57 13.02
CA ILE A 193 20.89 20.60 13.48
C ILE A 193 20.34 22.01 13.26
N LEU A 194 19.76 22.26 12.08
CA LEU A 194 19.30 23.58 11.62
C LEU A 194 17.83 23.88 11.96
N GLY A 195 17.09 22.87 12.45
CA GLY A 195 15.69 23.00 12.84
C GLY A 195 14.68 23.14 11.69
N HIS A 196 15.13 23.30 10.43
CA HIS A 196 14.31 23.47 9.23
C HIS A 196 14.84 22.60 8.07
N ILE A 197 13.96 22.09 7.21
CA ILE A 197 14.32 21.36 5.97
C ILE A 197 14.39 22.39 4.83
N GLN A 198 15.58 22.67 4.31
CA GLN A 198 15.76 23.64 3.22
C GLN A 198 15.61 22.95 1.86
N ARG A 199 14.94 23.63 0.92
CA ARG A 199 15.08 23.33 -0.50
C ARG A 199 16.48 23.77 -0.94
N THR A 200 17.18 22.94 -1.68
CA THR A 200 18.56 23.15 -2.15
C THR A 200 18.69 24.20 -3.27
N ASP A 201 17.64 24.98 -3.53
CA ASP A 201 17.58 25.97 -4.62
C ASP A 201 18.13 27.36 -4.22
N ASN A 202 18.45 27.61 -2.95
CA ASN A 202 19.04 28.89 -2.51
C ASN A 202 20.21 28.71 -1.51
N PRO A 203 21.48 28.87 -1.93
CA PRO A 203 22.63 28.68 -1.06
C PRO A 203 22.82 29.80 -0.02
N LYS A 204 22.21 30.97 -0.21
CA LYS A 204 22.37 32.11 0.71
C LYS A 204 21.61 31.90 2.03
N THR A 205 20.41 31.36 1.94
CA THR A 205 19.57 31.03 3.11
C THR A 205 20.21 29.97 4.00
N LEU A 206 20.96 29.03 3.42
CA LEU A 206 21.71 28.02 4.17
C LEU A 206 22.79 28.66 5.06
N VAL A 207 23.60 29.57 4.49
CA VAL A 207 24.68 30.26 5.20
C VAL A 207 24.13 31.14 6.32
N ASP A 208 23.04 31.86 6.06
CA ASP A 208 22.40 32.72 7.06
C ASP A 208 21.86 31.89 8.23
N THR A 209 21.27 30.72 7.95
CA THR A 209 20.73 29.81 8.99
C THR A 209 21.85 29.18 9.82
N LEU A 210 22.95 28.74 9.20
CA LEU A 210 24.13 28.23 9.91
C LEU A 210 24.71 29.29 10.86
N THR A 211 24.82 30.53 10.39
CA THR A 211 25.36 31.66 11.16
C THR A 211 24.47 32.01 12.36
N GLN A 212 23.16 31.79 12.24
CA GLN A 212 22.21 31.99 13.35
C GLN A 212 22.16 30.82 14.33
N THR A 213 22.48 29.60 13.88
CA THR A 213 22.38 28.37 14.67
C THR A 213 23.66 28.08 15.46
N PHE A 214 24.81 28.53 14.94
CA PHE A 214 26.11 28.37 15.57
C PHE A 214 26.73 29.72 15.92
N THR A 215 26.96 29.95 17.20
CA THR A 215 27.66 31.15 17.67
C THR A 215 29.13 30.84 17.89
N ALA A 216 30.02 31.57 17.21
CA ALA A 216 31.47 31.41 17.37
C ALA A 216 31.96 32.09 18.66
N ARG A 217 32.78 31.39 19.44
CA ARG A 217 33.45 31.88 20.64
C ARG A 217 34.95 31.56 20.57
N GLN A 218 35.78 32.56 20.83
CA GLN A 218 37.24 32.41 20.90
C GLN A 218 37.64 31.97 22.32
N VAL A 219 38.36 30.85 22.42
CA VAL A 219 38.94 30.35 23.67
C VAL A 219 40.36 29.91 23.39
N ASP A 220 41.33 30.52 24.09
CA ASP A 220 42.76 30.20 24.00
C ASP A 220 43.30 30.10 22.56
N GLY A 221 42.92 31.07 21.71
CA GLY A 221 43.37 31.14 20.31
C GLY A 221 42.69 30.14 19.37
N ARG A 222 41.65 29.43 19.82
CA ARG A 222 40.83 28.51 19.01
C ARG A 222 39.39 28.99 18.91
N THR A 223 38.83 28.93 17.71
CA THR A 223 37.41 29.19 17.48
C THR A 223 36.60 27.95 17.82
N ILE A 224 35.75 28.04 18.83
CA ILE A 224 34.77 27.03 19.21
C ILE A 224 33.40 27.51 18.75
N TYR A 225 32.57 26.62 18.20
CA TYR A 225 31.20 26.93 17.81
C TYR A 225 30.23 26.31 18.81
N ASP A 226 29.46 27.16 19.48
CA ASP A 226 28.40 26.74 20.39
C ASP A 226 27.09 26.58 19.59
N TRP A 227 26.52 25.37 19.62
CA TRP A 227 25.25 25.07 18.94
C TRP A 227 24.07 25.56 19.79
N ASN A 228 23.27 26.50 19.25
CA ASN A 228 22.09 27.05 19.92
C ASN A 228 20.82 26.63 19.16
N PRO A 229 20.06 25.62 19.64
CA PRO A 229 18.90 25.11 18.93
C PRO A 229 17.81 26.19 18.88
N GLN A 230 17.46 26.66 17.69
CA GLN A 230 16.36 27.60 17.55
C GLN A 230 15.04 26.94 17.97
N SER A 231 14.28 27.66 18.80
CA SER A 231 12.95 27.23 19.21
C SER A 231 12.06 27.13 17.97
N VAL A 232 11.65 25.91 17.67
CA VAL A 232 10.78 25.52 16.56
C VAL A 232 9.43 26.25 16.64
N SER A 233 9.33 27.46 16.07
CA SER A 233 8.07 28.10 15.72
C SER A 233 7.64 27.56 14.37
N VAL A 234 7.15 26.33 14.36
CA VAL A 234 6.59 25.70 13.17
C VAL A 234 5.30 26.44 12.79
N ARG A 235 5.39 27.25 11.73
CA ARG A 235 4.22 27.67 10.98
C ARG A 235 3.73 26.47 10.15
N ALA A 236 2.42 26.31 10.03
CA ALA A 236 1.80 25.26 9.23
C ALA A 236 2.26 25.21 7.76
N SER A 237 2.96 26.26 7.28
CA SER A 237 3.58 26.35 5.96
C SER A 237 4.96 25.67 5.84
N ASP A 238 5.66 25.42 6.95
CA ASP A 238 7.10 25.07 6.96
C ASP A 238 7.37 23.61 7.36
N LEU A 239 6.31 22.84 7.66
CA LEU A 239 6.36 21.37 7.76
C LEU A 239 6.20 20.78 6.36
N GLY A 240 7.30 20.59 5.64
CA GLY A 240 7.30 20.13 4.26
C GLY A 240 6.37 18.93 4.02
N GLY A 241 5.34 19.13 3.19
CA GLY A 241 4.62 18.17 2.35
C GLY A 241 4.10 16.84 2.93
N GLY A 242 4.35 16.51 4.21
CA GLY A 242 4.17 15.14 4.73
C GLY A 242 3.71 15.06 6.18
N ILE A 243 3.43 16.18 6.85
CA ILE A 243 2.81 16.23 8.17
C ILE A 243 1.56 17.12 8.07
N THR A 244 0.40 16.58 8.40
CA THR A 244 -0.90 17.26 8.25
C THR A 244 -1.14 18.23 9.41
N GLY A 245 -1.98 19.26 9.25
CA GLY A 245 -2.25 20.22 10.34
C GLY A 245 -2.80 19.58 11.62
N ALA A 246 -3.64 18.56 11.48
CA ALA A 246 -4.14 17.77 12.61
C ALA A 246 -3.06 16.90 13.25
N GLN A 247 -2.20 16.31 12.44
CA GLN A 247 -1.03 15.58 12.92
C GLN A 247 -0.07 16.52 13.67
N ALA A 248 0.14 17.74 13.18
CA ALA A 248 0.96 18.75 13.84
C ALA A 248 0.37 19.15 15.20
N SER A 249 -0.95 19.36 15.28
CA SER A 249 -1.65 19.63 16.54
C SER A 249 -1.49 18.49 17.54
N LEU A 250 -1.70 17.24 17.10
CA LEU A 250 -1.50 16.05 17.92
C LEU A 250 -0.05 15.91 18.39
N TYR A 251 0.92 16.11 17.49
CA TYR A 251 2.34 16.03 17.78
C TYR A 251 2.77 17.11 18.80
N HIS A 252 2.30 18.35 18.66
CA HIS A 252 2.58 19.40 19.64
C HIS A 252 2.02 19.07 21.02
N ARG A 253 0.77 18.57 21.08
CA ARG A 253 0.18 18.10 22.34
C ARG A 253 0.97 16.93 22.94
N ALA A 254 1.36 15.97 22.11
CA ALA A 254 2.16 14.82 22.52
C ALA A 254 3.51 15.26 23.09
N LYS A 255 4.21 16.17 22.40
CA LYS A 255 5.51 16.69 22.81
C LYS A 255 5.45 17.28 24.22
N THR A 256 4.48 18.16 24.49
CA THR A 256 4.32 18.76 25.81
C THR A 256 3.98 17.71 26.86
N ALA A 257 2.98 16.87 26.61
CA ALA A 257 2.56 15.84 27.57
C ALA A 257 3.67 14.83 27.89
N ILE A 258 4.48 14.44 26.90
CA ILE A 258 5.58 13.50 27.07
C ILE A 258 6.75 14.16 27.80
N GLN A 259 7.09 15.42 27.49
CA GLN A 259 8.14 16.14 28.20
C GLN A 259 7.81 16.31 29.68
N ASP A 260 6.59 16.72 30.00
CA ASP A 260 6.13 16.87 31.38
C ASP A 260 6.00 15.52 32.08
N GLY A 261 5.49 14.50 31.38
CA GLY A 261 5.43 13.13 31.89
C GLY A 261 6.81 12.54 32.22
N ILE A 262 7.82 12.75 31.37
CA ILE A 262 9.19 12.28 31.64
C ILE A 262 9.77 12.99 32.88
N ARG A 263 9.49 14.28 33.08
CA ARG A 263 9.91 15.01 34.29
C ARG A 263 9.29 14.40 35.55
N LEU A 264 7.98 14.15 35.53
CA LEU A 264 7.27 13.51 36.64
C LEU A 264 7.80 12.10 36.91
N LEU A 265 7.98 11.28 35.87
CA LEU A 265 8.51 9.93 35.94
C LEU A 265 9.90 9.87 36.61
N ASN A 266 10.76 10.85 36.29
CA ASN A 266 12.09 10.95 36.90
C ASN A 266 12.05 11.39 38.36
N ALA A 267 11.05 12.18 38.75
CA ALA A 267 10.88 12.69 40.11
C ALA A 267 10.24 11.68 41.08
N LEU A 268 9.67 10.58 40.58
CA LEU A 268 9.03 9.57 41.42
C LEU A 268 10.01 8.92 42.41
N THR A 269 9.59 8.80 43.66
CA THR A 269 10.33 8.09 44.73
C THR A 269 9.57 6.85 45.20
N PRO A 270 10.26 5.80 45.68
CA PRO A 270 9.58 4.64 46.24
C PRO A 270 8.89 4.99 47.57
N LEU A 271 7.65 4.51 47.74
CA LEU A 271 6.93 4.51 49.02
C LEU A 271 7.18 3.21 49.81
N LYS A 272 7.62 2.14 49.13
CA LYS A 272 7.92 0.87 49.77
C LYS A 272 9.37 0.82 50.23
N PRO A 273 9.66 0.54 51.52
CA PRO A 273 11.03 0.42 52.02
C PRO A 273 11.82 -0.73 51.39
N SER A 274 11.13 -1.78 50.94
CA SER A 274 11.71 -2.94 50.28
C SER A 274 11.70 -2.84 48.75
N ALA A 275 11.59 -1.63 48.18
CA ALA A 275 11.58 -1.44 46.74
C ALA A 275 12.96 -1.78 46.15
N ASP A 276 12.96 -2.66 45.15
CA ASP A 276 14.18 -3.04 44.45
C ASP A 276 14.58 -1.95 43.46
N ARG A 277 15.76 -1.36 43.68
CA ARG A 277 16.29 -0.26 42.89
C ARG A 277 16.50 -0.63 41.42
N GLU A 278 16.92 -1.86 41.14
CA GLU A 278 17.19 -2.30 39.77
C GLU A 278 15.89 -2.41 38.98
N ASN A 279 14.87 -3.04 39.56
CA ASN A 279 13.54 -3.15 38.96
C ASN A 279 12.86 -1.79 38.75
N MET A 280 13.07 -0.85 39.68
CA MET A 280 12.58 0.53 39.56
C MET A 280 13.24 1.28 38.40
N GLU A 281 14.57 1.25 38.32
CA GLU A 281 15.33 1.94 37.27
C GLU A 281 15.03 1.31 35.89
N ALA A 282 14.91 -0.02 35.82
CA ALA A 282 14.53 -0.72 34.60
C ALA A 282 13.14 -0.30 34.09
N THR A 283 12.13 -0.33 34.97
CA THR A 283 10.75 0.05 34.60
C THR A 283 10.66 1.52 34.21
N ARG A 284 11.36 2.40 34.92
CA ARG A 284 11.47 3.83 34.57
C ARG A 284 12.08 4.02 33.19
N SER A 285 13.14 3.28 32.88
CA SER A 285 13.81 3.34 31.58
C SER A 285 12.89 2.90 30.45
N ILE A 286 12.20 1.76 30.62
CA ILE A 286 11.25 1.23 29.63
C ILE A 286 10.15 2.25 29.32
N ILE A 287 9.50 2.81 30.35
CA ILE A 287 8.42 3.79 30.16
C ILE A 287 8.95 5.03 29.44
N ARG A 288 10.14 5.52 29.79
CA ARG A 288 10.76 6.68 29.12
C ARG A 288 10.97 6.40 27.63
N THR A 289 11.52 5.22 27.29
CA THR A 289 11.73 4.81 25.91
C THR A 289 10.42 4.70 25.15
N GLU A 290 9.41 4.01 25.69
CA GLU A 290 8.09 3.87 25.07
C GLU A 290 7.42 5.24 24.84
N MET A 291 7.53 6.18 25.79
CA MET A 291 7.03 7.55 25.62
C MET A 291 7.77 8.31 24.51
N GLN A 292 9.10 8.15 24.40
CA GLN A 292 9.87 8.79 23.34
C GLN A 292 9.56 8.19 21.96
N GLU A 293 9.41 6.88 21.87
CA GLU A 293 8.99 6.20 20.64
C GLU A 293 7.59 6.65 20.20
N LEU A 294 6.67 6.85 21.15
CA LEU A 294 5.34 7.40 20.87
C LEU A 294 5.44 8.78 20.20
N LEU A 295 6.31 9.66 20.72
CA LEU A 295 6.51 10.98 20.12
C LEU A 295 7.05 10.90 18.69
N VAL A 296 8.03 10.01 18.45
CA VAL A 296 8.63 9.82 17.13
C VAL A 296 7.59 9.32 16.13
N GLU A 297 6.79 8.31 16.49
CA GLU A 297 5.77 7.75 15.61
C GLU A 297 4.65 8.75 15.29
N LEU A 298 4.23 9.58 16.26
CA LEU A 298 3.25 10.63 16.02
C LEU A 298 3.78 11.73 15.06
N GLY A 299 5.09 11.92 15.01
CA GLY A 299 5.77 12.85 14.09
C GLY A 299 6.20 12.23 12.75
N ALA A 300 5.86 10.97 12.47
CA ALA A 300 6.31 10.27 11.27
C ALA A 300 5.81 10.93 9.98
N ARG A 301 6.67 10.98 8.94
CA ARG A 301 6.29 11.46 7.61
C ARG A 301 5.28 10.51 6.98
N GLY A 302 4.22 11.07 6.38
CA GLY A 302 3.11 10.28 5.82
C GLY A 302 2.05 9.88 6.86
N GLY A 303 2.16 10.39 8.09
CA GLY A 303 1.21 10.14 9.16
C GLY A 303 1.67 9.06 10.15
N PRO A 304 1.10 9.03 11.37
CA PRO A 304 1.46 8.04 12.38
C PRO A 304 1.01 6.63 11.99
N ARG A 305 1.85 5.62 12.23
CA ARG A 305 1.50 4.22 11.97
C ARG A 305 0.51 3.72 13.02
N ILE A 306 -0.75 3.55 12.64
CA ILE A 306 -1.86 3.28 13.56
C ILE A 306 -1.56 2.12 14.51
N LEU A 307 -1.20 0.96 13.98
CA LEU A 307 -0.90 -0.23 14.77
C LEU A 307 0.28 -0.02 15.73
N ARG A 308 1.31 0.74 15.33
CA ARG A 308 2.49 0.97 16.17
C ARG A 308 2.13 1.87 17.36
N VAL A 309 1.39 2.95 17.11
CA VAL A 309 0.95 3.88 18.14
C VAL A 309 -0.02 3.19 19.11
N ASP A 310 -0.96 2.39 18.60
CA ASP A 310 -1.89 1.61 19.43
C ASP A 310 -1.14 0.61 20.33
N ASN A 311 -0.17 -0.12 19.78
CA ASN A 311 0.68 -1.03 20.55
C ASN A 311 1.46 -0.31 21.65
N LEU A 312 2.03 0.87 21.37
CA LEU A 312 2.75 1.67 22.37
C LEU A 312 1.82 2.13 23.50
N PHE A 313 0.60 2.59 23.20
CA PHE A 313 -0.39 2.90 24.22
C PHE A 313 -0.83 1.68 25.01
N GLN A 314 -0.98 0.52 24.37
CA GLN A 314 -1.34 -0.73 25.05
C GLN A 314 -0.22 -1.20 25.99
N LEU A 315 1.04 -1.06 25.59
CA LEU A 315 2.19 -1.37 26.46
C LEU A 315 2.23 -0.43 27.68
N LEU A 316 2.09 0.88 27.46
CA LEU A 316 2.15 1.89 28.52
C LEU A 316 0.97 1.80 29.48
N LEU A 317 -0.26 1.72 28.95
CA LEU A 317 -1.51 1.89 29.71
C LEU A 317 -2.30 0.59 29.93
N GLY A 318 -2.05 -0.47 29.16
CA GLY A 318 -2.85 -1.70 29.14
C GLY A 318 -4.08 -1.64 28.22
N GLU A 319 -4.80 -2.75 28.13
CA GLU A 319 -6.02 -2.91 27.31
C GLU A 319 -7.17 -2.01 27.80
N ASP A 320 -7.34 -1.86 29.12
CA ASP A 320 -8.46 -1.16 29.75
C ASP A 320 -8.28 0.35 29.94
N ALA A 321 -7.39 1.02 29.19
CA ALA A 321 -7.03 2.42 29.52
C ALA A 321 -8.21 3.42 29.40
N ASP A 322 -9.27 3.06 28.68
CA ASP A 322 -10.47 3.88 28.47
C ASP A 322 -11.57 3.63 29.52
N SER A 323 -11.41 2.62 30.40
CA SER A 323 -12.43 2.18 31.37
C SER A 323 -12.74 3.17 32.51
N GLY A 324 -12.14 4.37 32.51
CA GLY A 324 -12.29 5.36 33.60
C GLY A 324 -11.75 4.89 34.96
N ASN A 325 -11.21 3.67 35.04
CA ASN A 325 -10.72 3.09 36.28
C ASN A 325 -9.45 3.80 36.77
N GLN A 326 -9.40 4.09 38.07
CA GLN A 326 -8.22 4.65 38.73
C GLN A 326 -7.02 3.69 38.71
N ARG A 327 -7.24 2.40 38.45
CA ARG A 327 -6.16 1.41 38.40
C ARG A 327 -5.28 1.61 37.15
N PRO A 328 -3.97 1.75 37.29
CA PRO A 328 -3.04 1.77 36.16
C PRO A 328 -2.92 0.36 35.55
N GLY A 329 -2.87 0.28 34.22
CA GLY A 329 -2.55 -0.95 33.48
C GLY A 329 -1.13 -0.89 32.87
N GLY A 330 -0.76 -1.88 32.06
CA GLY A 330 0.49 -1.88 31.29
C GLY A 330 1.77 -1.72 32.13
N GLN A 331 2.75 -0.98 31.61
CA GLN A 331 3.97 -0.64 32.34
C GLN A 331 3.72 0.30 33.52
N LEU A 332 2.70 1.17 33.46
CA LEU A 332 2.34 2.03 34.60
C LEU A 332 1.89 1.22 35.82
N LYS A 333 1.25 0.06 35.60
CA LYS A 333 0.90 -0.86 36.68
C LYS A 333 2.16 -1.39 37.37
N LYS A 334 3.13 -1.88 36.59
CA LYS A 334 4.40 -2.39 37.11
C LYS A 334 5.17 -1.31 37.85
N LEU A 335 5.18 -0.09 37.31
CA LEU A 335 5.77 1.07 37.97
C LEU A 335 5.14 1.30 39.35
N ALA A 336 3.80 1.30 39.42
CA ALA A 336 3.10 1.47 40.68
C ALA A 336 3.40 0.33 41.69
N GLU A 337 3.51 -0.91 41.21
CA GLU A 337 3.83 -2.08 42.04
C GLU A 337 5.26 -2.02 42.60
N TYR A 338 6.25 -1.70 41.77
CA TYR A 338 7.64 -1.63 42.20
C TYR A 338 7.92 -0.45 43.13
N PHE A 339 7.31 0.70 42.87
CA PHE A 339 7.45 1.89 43.72
C PHE A 339 6.53 1.87 44.94
N GLY A 340 5.55 0.97 45.00
CA GLY A 340 4.54 0.95 46.06
C GLY A 340 3.57 2.13 46.01
N LEU A 341 3.31 2.67 44.82
CA LEU A 341 2.43 3.83 44.58
C LEU A 341 0.96 3.41 44.69
N VAL A 342 0.53 3.09 45.91
CA VAL A 342 -0.85 2.77 46.25
C VAL A 342 -1.28 3.62 47.44
N ARG A 343 -2.55 4.04 47.47
CA ARG A 343 -3.08 4.92 48.53
C ARG A 343 -2.83 4.41 49.95
N GLY A 344 -2.82 3.09 50.15
CA GLY A 344 -2.61 2.48 51.46
C GLY A 344 -1.16 2.52 51.98
N GLN A 345 -0.20 3.00 51.18
CA GLN A 345 1.21 3.14 51.58
C GLN A 345 1.60 4.61 51.84
N ILE A 346 0.64 5.53 51.78
CA ILE A 346 0.86 6.96 51.99
C ILE A 346 0.70 7.27 53.48
N ASN A 347 1.77 7.74 54.11
CA ASN A 347 1.84 8.12 55.51
C ASN A 347 2.22 9.58 55.71
N THR A 348 2.91 10.20 54.75
CA THR A 348 3.33 11.62 54.82
C THR A 348 2.77 12.48 53.68
N VAL A 349 2.83 13.80 53.85
CA VAL A 349 2.43 14.78 52.83
C VAL A 349 3.33 14.68 51.60
N GLU A 350 4.62 14.44 51.79
CA GLU A 350 5.58 14.23 50.70
C GLU A 350 5.25 12.95 49.90
N GLU A 351 4.83 11.88 50.58
CA GLU A 351 4.38 10.65 49.93
C GLU A 351 3.06 10.85 49.17
N GLU A 352 2.16 11.69 49.68
CA GLU A 352 0.93 12.09 48.99
C GLU A 352 1.23 12.91 47.72
N GLN A 353 2.19 13.85 47.79
CA GLN A 353 2.64 14.62 46.64
C GLN A 353 3.28 13.70 45.58
N ASN A 354 4.07 12.71 46.00
CA ASN A 354 4.68 11.74 45.10
C ASN A 354 3.64 10.84 44.42
N TYR A 355 2.65 10.36 45.16
CA TYR A 355 1.53 9.62 44.58
C TYR A 355 0.70 10.48 43.61
N SER A 356 0.51 11.76 43.93
CA SER A 356 -0.17 12.72 43.05
C SER A 356 0.60 12.94 41.75
N ASN A 357 1.94 13.04 41.80
CA ASN A 357 2.79 13.13 40.60
C ASN A 357 2.62 11.90 39.69
N PHE A 358 2.48 10.71 40.28
CA PHE A 358 2.19 9.48 39.53
C PHE A 358 0.81 9.51 38.85
N LEU A 359 -0.23 10.01 39.54
CA LEU A 359 -1.55 10.19 38.95
C LEU A 359 -1.52 11.17 37.79
N THR A 360 -0.83 12.31 37.93
CA THR A 360 -0.66 13.29 36.86
C THR A 360 0.04 12.70 35.64
N LEU A 361 1.08 11.88 35.83
CA LEU A 361 1.74 11.15 34.74
C LEU A 361 0.75 10.25 33.98
N LYS A 362 -0.05 9.47 34.72
CA LYS A 362 -1.09 8.61 34.13
C LYS A 362 -2.10 9.43 33.32
N ASP A 363 -2.58 10.54 33.88
CA ASP A 363 -3.58 11.40 33.25
C ASP A 363 -3.05 12.04 31.96
N TYR A 364 -1.77 12.44 31.91
CA TYR A 364 -1.14 12.92 30.67
C TYR A 364 -1.18 11.86 29.56
N LEU A 365 -0.81 10.62 29.88
CA LEU A 365 -0.81 9.53 28.90
C LEU A 365 -2.23 9.13 28.46
N GLN A 366 -3.20 9.11 29.38
CA GLN A 366 -4.61 8.86 29.05
C GLN A 366 -5.22 9.97 28.20
N SER A 367 -4.95 11.23 28.53
CA SER A 367 -5.38 12.40 27.74
C SER A 367 -4.80 12.37 26.33
N LEU A 368 -3.53 11.97 26.20
CA LEU A 368 -2.88 11.81 24.90
C LEU A 368 -3.48 10.65 24.10
N ARG A 369 -3.78 9.50 24.73
CA ARG A 369 -4.48 8.37 24.08
C ARG A 369 -5.85 8.78 23.55
N ARG A 370 -6.64 9.53 24.31
CA ARG A 370 -7.95 10.04 23.82
C ARG A 370 -7.79 10.91 22.58
N SER A 371 -6.82 11.84 22.61
CA SER A 371 -6.50 12.70 21.45
C SER A 371 -6.11 11.89 20.22
N TRP A 372 -5.37 10.80 20.42
CA TRP A 372 -5.01 9.86 19.37
C TRP A 372 -6.22 9.11 18.81
N VAL A 373 -7.12 8.62 19.68
CA VAL A 373 -8.37 7.96 19.25
C VAL A 373 -9.26 8.91 18.45
N ASP A 374 -9.36 10.17 18.88
CA ASP A 374 -10.10 11.20 18.14
C ASP A 374 -9.45 11.47 16.77
N TYR A 375 -8.12 11.57 16.73
CA TYR A 375 -7.38 11.70 15.47
C TYR A 375 -7.66 10.53 14.52
N LYS A 376 -7.61 9.28 15.00
CA LYS A 376 -7.94 8.09 14.18
C LYS A 376 -9.36 8.18 13.61
N ARG A 377 -10.35 8.54 14.42
CA ARG A 377 -11.74 8.66 13.97
C ARG A 377 -11.90 9.71 12.85
N THR A 378 -11.15 10.81 12.92
CA THR A 378 -11.14 11.84 11.86
C THR A 378 -10.40 11.42 10.58
N GLN A 379 -9.51 10.42 10.65
CA GLN A 379 -8.88 9.82 9.47
C GLN A 379 -9.82 8.89 8.70
N ASP A 380 -10.72 8.20 9.42
CA ASP A 380 -11.66 7.23 8.86
C ASP A 380 -12.95 7.88 8.34
N SER A 381 -13.28 9.09 8.78
CA SER A 381 -14.51 9.79 8.39
C SER A 381 -14.28 10.69 7.16
N SER A 382 -14.90 10.37 6.02
CA SER A 382 -14.90 11.20 4.81
C SER A 382 -15.45 12.61 5.05
N ALA A 383 -16.43 12.74 5.96
CA ALA A 383 -17.06 14.01 6.31
C ALA A 383 -16.26 14.89 7.30
N GLY A 384 -15.16 14.38 7.88
CA GLY A 384 -14.39 15.09 8.92
C GLY A 384 -12.89 15.18 8.68
N ALA A 385 -12.42 14.73 7.52
CA ALA A 385 -10.99 14.71 7.20
C ALA A 385 -10.45 16.14 7.04
N TYR A 386 -9.40 16.46 7.80
CA TYR A 386 -8.72 17.74 7.67
C TYR A 386 -8.17 17.92 6.25
N ILE A 387 -8.40 19.10 5.66
CA ILE A 387 -7.92 19.46 4.31
C ILE A 387 -6.44 19.12 4.13
N GLY A 388 -5.60 19.38 5.13
CA GLY A 388 -4.17 19.05 5.08
C GLY A 388 -3.87 17.55 4.92
N THR A 389 -4.70 16.66 5.46
CA THR A 389 -4.56 15.20 5.27
C THR A 389 -4.97 14.78 3.87
N GLN A 390 -6.09 15.32 3.38
CA GLN A 390 -6.57 15.01 2.04
C GLN A 390 -5.60 15.52 0.96
N LEU A 391 -4.99 16.70 1.16
CA LEU A 391 -3.96 17.23 0.24
C LEU A 391 -2.70 16.37 0.18
N VAL A 392 -2.30 15.73 1.28
CA VAL A 392 -1.16 14.80 1.29
C VAL A 392 -1.51 13.51 0.54
N ARG A 393 -2.72 12.97 0.73
CA ARG A 393 -3.16 11.79 -0.04
C ARG A 393 -3.22 12.11 -1.53
N LEU A 394 -3.73 13.28 -1.89
CA LEU A 394 -3.75 13.77 -3.27
C LEU A 394 -2.34 13.93 -3.85
N SER A 395 -1.39 14.50 -3.11
CA SER A 395 -0.01 14.64 -3.60
C SER A 395 0.70 13.29 -3.78
N GLN A 396 0.41 12.33 -2.92
CA GLN A 396 0.89 10.94 -3.07
C GLN A 396 0.29 10.27 -4.31
N ALA A 397 -1.02 10.40 -4.53
CA ALA A 397 -1.67 9.85 -5.71
C ALA A 397 -1.12 10.46 -7.01
N LEU A 398 -0.89 11.78 -7.04
CA LEU A 398 -0.24 12.44 -8.17
C LEU A 398 1.18 11.91 -8.41
N ALA A 399 1.97 11.66 -7.37
CA ALA A 399 3.30 11.07 -7.52
C ALA A 399 3.24 9.63 -8.07
N VAL A 400 2.25 8.84 -7.67
CA VAL A 400 2.03 7.49 -8.20
C VAL A 400 1.71 7.54 -9.71
N VAL A 401 0.84 8.46 -10.13
CA VAL A 401 0.53 8.67 -11.56
C VAL A 401 1.80 9.03 -12.35
N ALA A 402 2.62 9.95 -11.84
CA ALA A 402 3.86 10.35 -12.49
C ALA A 402 4.83 9.17 -12.69
N GLU A 403 4.96 8.31 -11.68
CA GLU A 403 5.78 7.09 -11.75
C GLU A 403 5.18 6.06 -12.73
N SER A 404 3.85 5.91 -12.72
CA SER A 404 3.18 4.98 -13.62
C SER A 404 3.32 5.37 -15.09
N VAL A 405 3.45 6.66 -15.42
CA VAL A 405 3.80 7.08 -16.79
C VAL A 405 5.19 6.59 -17.19
N GLN A 406 6.17 6.61 -16.28
CA GLN A 406 7.52 6.08 -16.56
C GLN A 406 7.48 4.57 -16.79
N GLU A 407 6.63 3.85 -16.05
CA GLU A 407 6.42 2.43 -16.26
C GLU A 407 5.77 2.13 -17.61
N VAL A 408 4.77 2.92 -18.03
CA VAL A 408 4.18 2.83 -19.37
C VAL A 408 5.25 3.04 -20.45
N TYR A 409 6.14 4.04 -20.30
CA TYR A 409 7.26 4.24 -21.23
C TYR A 409 8.18 3.02 -21.29
N ARG A 410 8.55 2.45 -20.14
CA ARG A 410 9.41 1.26 -20.07
C ARG A 410 8.78 0.05 -20.76
N ILE A 411 7.48 -0.16 -20.57
CA ILE A 411 6.73 -1.25 -21.21
C ILE A 411 6.65 -1.02 -22.72
N MET A 412 6.35 0.21 -23.16
CA MET A 412 6.34 0.56 -24.58
C MET A 412 7.70 0.32 -25.24
N GLU A 413 8.80 0.72 -24.59
CA GLU A 413 10.17 0.48 -25.08
C GLU A 413 10.50 -1.01 -25.18
N LEU A 414 10.05 -1.84 -24.23
CA LEU A 414 10.21 -3.29 -24.28
C LEU A 414 9.56 -3.90 -25.53
N PHE A 415 8.46 -3.31 -26.01
CA PHE A 415 7.77 -3.72 -27.24
C PHE A 415 8.22 -2.94 -28.49
N PHE A 416 9.38 -2.27 -28.43
CA PHE A 416 9.96 -1.49 -29.54
C PHE A 416 9.13 -0.27 -29.95
N LEU A 417 8.34 0.29 -29.02
CA LEU A 417 7.67 1.57 -29.19
C LEU A 417 8.49 2.66 -28.48
N GLY A 418 9.56 3.09 -29.14
CA GLY A 418 10.49 4.11 -28.65
C GLY A 418 9.94 5.55 -28.78
N PRO A 419 10.75 6.55 -28.37
CA PRO A 419 10.31 7.95 -28.35
C PRO A 419 9.81 8.47 -29.72
N GLU A 420 10.52 8.15 -30.80
CA GLU A 420 10.15 8.61 -32.15
C GLU A 420 8.88 7.92 -32.66
N GLU A 421 8.70 6.63 -32.35
CA GLU A 421 7.47 5.91 -32.67
C GLU A 421 6.28 6.47 -31.88
N ARG A 422 6.43 6.77 -30.59
CA ARG A 422 5.35 7.36 -29.78
C ARG A 422 4.95 8.76 -30.23
N LEU A 423 5.88 9.53 -30.79
CA LEU A 423 5.59 10.84 -31.39
C LEU A 423 4.82 10.74 -32.70
N SER A 424 5.02 9.67 -33.47
CA SER A 424 4.40 9.48 -34.78
C SER A 424 3.09 8.69 -34.75
N VAL A 425 2.82 7.93 -33.69
CA VAL A 425 1.54 7.23 -33.50
C VAL A 425 0.50 8.19 -32.92
N TYR A 426 -0.47 8.55 -33.76
CA TYR A 426 -1.61 9.41 -33.39
C TYR A 426 -2.83 8.60 -32.94
N ILE A 427 -3.52 9.16 -31.95
CA ILE A 427 -4.75 8.63 -31.38
C ILE A 427 -5.92 9.49 -31.86
N ASP A 428 -6.90 8.85 -32.47
CA ASP A 428 -8.18 9.46 -32.81
C ASP A 428 -9.24 8.95 -31.83
N PHE A 429 -9.40 9.67 -30.72
CA PHE A 429 -10.28 9.26 -29.62
C PHE A 429 -11.75 9.18 -30.01
N THR A 430 -12.16 9.82 -31.12
CA THR A 430 -13.54 9.72 -31.62
C THR A 430 -13.89 8.32 -32.12
N ARG A 431 -12.88 7.48 -32.34
CA ARG A 431 -12.99 6.10 -32.79
C ARG A 431 -12.84 5.08 -31.66
N ALA A 432 -12.77 5.52 -30.40
CA ALA A 432 -12.71 4.63 -29.26
C ALA A 432 -14.02 3.85 -29.13
N GLU A 433 -13.95 2.54 -29.27
CA GLU A 433 -15.10 1.64 -29.19
C GLU A 433 -14.64 0.30 -28.62
N ALA A 434 -15.24 -0.12 -27.51
CA ALA A 434 -15.02 -1.42 -26.89
C ALA A 434 -15.83 -2.48 -27.64
N ASP A 435 -15.32 -3.70 -27.73
CA ASP A 435 -16.05 -4.80 -28.36
C ASP A 435 -17.28 -5.20 -27.52
N GLU A 436 -18.28 -5.85 -28.12
CA GLU A 436 -19.50 -6.27 -27.39
C GLU A 436 -19.20 -7.20 -26.21
N GLU A 437 -18.09 -7.94 -26.30
CA GLU A 437 -17.64 -8.88 -25.27
C GLU A 437 -16.99 -8.16 -24.07
N ASP A 438 -16.56 -6.90 -24.22
CA ASP A 438 -15.89 -6.12 -23.18
C ASP A 438 -16.86 -5.31 -22.29
N ILE A 439 -18.17 -5.37 -22.55
CA ILE A 439 -19.17 -4.53 -21.89
C ILE A 439 -20.32 -5.37 -21.31
N GLU A 440 -20.35 -5.55 -19.99
CA GLU A 440 -21.54 -6.07 -19.31
C GLU A 440 -22.64 -4.99 -19.23
N LEU A 441 -23.74 -5.19 -19.94
CA LEU A 441 -24.88 -4.26 -19.95
C LEU A 441 -25.96 -4.70 -18.97
N SER A 442 -26.34 -3.80 -18.07
CA SER A 442 -27.59 -3.94 -17.32
C SER A 442 -28.80 -3.70 -18.26
N TYR A 443 -29.83 -4.51 -18.13
CA TYR A 443 -30.99 -4.49 -19.05
C TYR A 443 -31.65 -3.10 -19.10
N GLY A 444 -31.67 -2.47 -20.28
CA GLY A 444 -32.28 -1.15 -20.50
C GLY A 444 -31.32 0.06 -20.40
N VAL A 445 -30.03 -0.17 -20.15
CA VAL A 445 -29.00 0.89 -20.21
C VAL A 445 -28.43 0.97 -21.63
N PRO A 446 -28.32 2.16 -22.24
CA PRO A 446 -27.66 2.32 -23.55
C PRO A 446 -26.21 1.84 -23.47
N ARG A 447 -25.77 1.10 -24.49
CA ARG A 447 -24.38 0.64 -24.56
C ARG A 447 -23.42 1.84 -24.60
N PRO A 448 -22.44 1.94 -23.69
CA PRO A 448 -21.40 2.95 -23.78
C PRO A 448 -20.43 2.62 -24.93
N ALA A 449 -19.74 3.64 -25.43
CA ALA A 449 -18.65 3.49 -26.37
C ALA A 449 -17.50 2.68 -25.76
N PHE A 450 -17.14 2.94 -24.50
CA PHE A 450 -16.15 2.16 -23.75
C PHE A 450 -16.36 2.31 -22.24
N PRO A 451 -15.93 1.33 -21.42
CA PRO A 451 -16.06 1.40 -19.97
C PRO A 451 -15.00 2.33 -19.36
N LEU A 452 -15.39 3.02 -18.28
CA LEU A 452 -14.53 3.85 -17.45
C LEU A 452 -14.12 3.11 -16.16
N PRO A 453 -13.01 3.50 -15.52
CA PRO A 453 -12.53 2.84 -14.30
C PRO A 453 -13.47 2.93 -13.09
N ASP A 454 -14.47 3.81 -13.13
CA ASP A 454 -15.47 4.00 -12.08
C ASP A 454 -16.71 3.09 -12.22
N GLY A 455 -16.67 2.15 -13.18
CA GLY A 455 -17.78 1.25 -13.50
C GLY A 455 -18.87 1.92 -14.34
N THR A 456 -18.75 3.21 -14.64
CA THR A 456 -19.60 3.88 -15.63
C THR A 456 -19.05 3.66 -17.04
N GLY A 457 -19.80 4.10 -18.04
CA GLY A 457 -19.36 4.02 -19.44
C GLY A 457 -19.40 5.39 -20.09
N TYR A 458 -18.46 5.63 -21.01
CA TYR A 458 -18.45 6.85 -21.80
C TYR A 458 -19.41 6.71 -22.99
N SER A 459 -20.30 7.68 -23.21
CA SER A 459 -21.36 7.54 -24.22
C SER A 459 -20.85 7.74 -25.66
N PHE A 460 -21.49 7.11 -26.64
CA PHE A 460 -21.21 7.34 -28.07
C PHE A 460 -21.52 8.78 -28.52
N GLU A 461 -22.45 9.47 -27.84
CA GLU A 461 -22.76 10.87 -28.17
C GLU A 461 -21.61 11.79 -27.72
N ASP A 462 -20.96 11.44 -26.61
CA ASP A 462 -19.88 12.23 -26.02
C ASP A 462 -18.51 11.97 -26.66
N THR A 463 -18.30 10.83 -27.36
CA THR A 463 -17.03 10.60 -28.09
C THR A 463 -16.76 11.68 -29.13
N ALA A 464 -17.80 12.30 -29.68
CA ALA A 464 -17.70 13.43 -30.58
C ALA A 464 -17.11 14.69 -29.92
N GLN A 465 -17.00 14.75 -28.59
CA GLN A 465 -16.36 15.83 -27.83
C GLN A 465 -14.84 15.58 -27.69
N LEU A 466 -14.35 14.36 -27.91
CA LEU A 466 -12.94 13.98 -27.83
C LEU A 466 -12.18 14.28 -29.15
N ARG A 467 -12.44 15.44 -29.78
CA ARG A 467 -11.92 15.77 -31.13
C ARG A 467 -10.42 16.08 -31.17
N ASP A 468 -9.80 16.30 -30.03
CA ASP A 468 -8.39 16.69 -29.93
C ASP A 468 -7.50 15.45 -30.12
N SER A 469 -7.28 15.04 -31.38
CA SER A 469 -6.32 13.97 -31.69
C SER A 469 -4.91 14.37 -31.24
N MET A 470 -4.19 13.46 -30.59
CA MET A 470 -2.80 13.69 -30.19
C MET A 470 -1.96 12.42 -30.32
N SER A 471 -0.64 12.57 -30.30
CA SER A 471 0.25 11.42 -30.28
C SER A 471 0.24 10.73 -28.92
N ILE A 472 0.65 9.46 -28.88
CA ILE A 472 0.84 8.72 -27.62
C ILE A 472 1.79 9.48 -26.70
N GLU A 473 2.90 9.98 -27.23
CA GLU A 473 3.85 10.79 -26.47
C GLU A 473 3.21 12.09 -25.96
N GLY A 474 2.37 12.74 -26.76
CA GLY A 474 1.64 13.94 -26.36
C GLY A 474 0.71 13.71 -25.17
N LEU A 475 -0.04 12.60 -25.18
CA LEU A 475 -0.91 12.22 -24.08
C LEU A 475 -0.11 11.90 -22.81
N LEU A 476 0.88 11.01 -22.90
CA LEU A 476 1.67 10.57 -21.75
C LEU A 476 2.46 11.73 -21.12
N ASN A 477 3.03 12.61 -21.95
CA ASN A 477 3.68 13.82 -21.46
C ASN A 477 2.70 14.78 -20.78
N TRP A 478 1.47 14.91 -21.29
CA TRP A 478 0.44 15.72 -20.61
C TRP A 478 0.08 15.14 -19.24
N VAL A 479 -0.14 13.83 -19.15
CA VAL A 479 -0.38 13.14 -17.87
C VAL A 479 0.79 13.34 -16.91
N TRP A 480 2.03 13.18 -17.38
CA TRP A 480 3.22 13.35 -16.55
C TRP A 480 3.39 14.78 -16.04
N ARG A 481 3.21 15.80 -16.90
CA ARG A 481 3.31 17.21 -16.51
C ARG A 481 2.21 17.60 -15.53
N PHE A 482 0.99 17.11 -15.75
CA PHE A 482 -0.10 17.28 -14.81
C PHE A 482 0.24 16.68 -13.44
N ALA A 483 0.71 15.43 -13.41
CA ALA A 483 1.00 14.70 -12.19
C ALA A 483 2.23 15.24 -11.43
N SER A 484 3.27 15.67 -12.15
CA SER A 484 4.56 16.06 -11.58
C SER A 484 4.68 17.56 -11.27
N GLU A 485 3.97 18.41 -12.02
CA GLU A 485 4.15 19.86 -11.97
C GLU A 485 2.84 20.59 -11.65
N GLU A 486 1.84 20.49 -12.54
CA GLU A 486 0.65 21.34 -12.50
C GLU A 486 -0.28 20.99 -11.33
N GLY A 487 -0.60 19.70 -11.15
CA GLY A 487 -1.42 19.21 -10.06
C GLY A 487 -0.85 19.55 -8.69
N PRO A 488 0.43 19.23 -8.39
CA PRO A 488 1.06 19.61 -7.13
C PRO A 488 1.08 21.13 -6.89
N LEU A 489 1.31 21.94 -7.94
CA LEU A 489 1.28 23.39 -7.85
C LEU A 489 -0.14 23.88 -7.50
N LEU A 490 -1.16 23.40 -8.21
CA LEU A 490 -2.56 23.74 -7.98
C LEU A 490 -3.04 23.33 -6.59
N ALA A 491 -2.61 22.16 -6.10
CA ALA A 491 -2.93 21.69 -4.76
C ALA A 491 -2.32 22.58 -3.67
N LYS A 492 -1.11 23.11 -3.92
CA LYS A 492 -0.38 23.96 -2.97
C LYS A 492 -0.85 25.41 -2.96
N SER A 493 -1.09 26.01 -4.12
CA SER A 493 -1.34 27.46 -4.25
C SER A 493 -2.78 27.82 -4.64
N GLY A 494 -3.53 26.90 -5.24
CA GLY A 494 -4.86 27.19 -5.80
C GLY A 494 -6.02 27.02 -4.81
N GLY A 495 -5.78 26.46 -3.62
CA GLY A 495 -6.84 26.20 -2.65
C GLY A 495 -7.98 25.36 -3.23
N LYS A 496 -9.22 25.51 -2.74
CA LYS A 496 -10.38 24.74 -3.23
C LYS A 496 -10.65 24.89 -4.74
N LEU A 497 -10.34 26.05 -5.32
CA LEU A 497 -10.47 26.29 -6.76
C LEU A 497 -9.43 25.49 -7.54
N GLY A 498 -8.17 25.48 -7.09
CA GLY A 498 -7.12 24.66 -7.68
C GLY A 498 -7.44 23.17 -7.62
N ILE A 499 -8.02 22.70 -6.51
CA ILE A 499 -8.44 21.30 -6.37
C ILE A 499 -9.57 20.94 -7.34
N ARG A 500 -10.53 21.85 -7.58
CA ARG A 500 -11.56 21.63 -8.60
C ARG A 500 -10.94 21.43 -9.97
N VAL A 501 -9.95 22.26 -10.33
CA VAL A 501 -9.23 22.12 -11.60
C VAL A 501 -8.48 20.78 -11.68
N ILE A 502 -7.87 20.31 -10.58
CA ILE A 502 -7.26 18.97 -10.52
C ILE A 502 -8.30 17.88 -10.79
N SER A 503 -9.49 17.96 -10.17
CA SER A 503 -10.58 17.01 -10.41
C SER A 503 -10.99 16.98 -11.89
N GLU A 504 -11.26 18.14 -12.47
CA GLU A 504 -11.68 18.26 -13.88
C GLU A 504 -10.59 17.79 -14.85
N THR A 505 -9.33 18.07 -14.55
CA THR A 505 -8.20 17.69 -15.41
C THR A 505 -7.87 16.20 -15.31
N SER A 506 -7.89 15.64 -14.09
CA SER A 506 -7.71 14.20 -13.88
C SER A 506 -8.84 13.38 -14.50
N ASP A 507 -10.08 13.86 -14.45
CA ASP A 507 -11.21 13.26 -15.15
C ASP A 507 -10.99 13.22 -16.67
N ARG A 508 -10.62 14.36 -17.26
CA ARG A 508 -10.34 14.43 -18.71
C ARG A 508 -9.19 13.51 -19.11
N LEU A 509 -8.10 13.50 -18.35
CA LEU A 509 -6.94 12.65 -18.62
C LEU A 509 -7.27 11.17 -18.43
N MET A 510 -8.08 10.81 -17.43
CA MET A 510 -8.59 9.46 -17.22
C MET A 510 -9.36 8.99 -18.46
N VAL A 511 -10.32 9.79 -18.93
CA VAL A 511 -11.13 9.47 -20.12
C VAL A 511 -10.26 9.28 -21.36
N LEU A 512 -9.32 10.21 -21.63
CA LEU A 512 -8.44 10.10 -22.80
C LEU A 512 -7.51 8.89 -22.73
N THR A 513 -6.93 8.62 -21.56
CA THR A 513 -6.06 7.45 -21.34
C THR A 513 -6.84 6.16 -21.53
N GLN A 514 -8.05 6.07 -20.98
CA GLN A 514 -8.93 4.93 -21.14
C GLN A 514 -9.37 4.76 -22.60
N ALA A 515 -9.81 5.83 -23.27
CA ALA A 515 -10.21 5.82 -24.67
C ALA A 515 -9.09 5.32 -25.59
N THR A 516 -7.82 5.62 -25.26
CA THR A 516 -6.66 5.14 -26.02
C THR A 516 -6.61 3.61 -26.08
N THR A 517 -7.03 2.92 -25.02
CA THR A 517 -7.03 1.45 -24.94
C THR A 517 -8.08 0.79 -25.84
N TYR A 518 -9.12 1.53 -26.22
CA TYR A 518 -10.21 1.09 -27.10
C TYR A 518 -10.16 1.75 -28.49
N THR A 519 -9.13 2.55 -28.76
CA THR A 519 -8.97 3.18 -30.07
C THR A 519 -8.26 2.21 -31.02
N PRO A 520 -8.74 2.01 -32.26
CA PRO A 520 -8.10 1.15 -33.24
C PRO A 520 -6.82 1.81 -33.79
N ILE A 521 -5.70 1.61 -33.10
CA ILE A 521 -4.40 2.15 -33.50
C ILE A 521 -3.68 1.14 -34.43
N PRO A 522 -3.28 1.53 -35.65
CA PRO A 522 -2.60 0.65 -36.61
C PRO A 522 -1.11 0.49 -36.30
N ASN A 523 -0.76 0.15 -35.05
CA ASN A 523 0.60 -0.12 -34.62
C ASN A 523 0.64 -1.43 -33.80
N ALA A 524 1.41 -2.42 -34.27
CA ALA A 524 1.47 -3.74 -33.65
C ALA A 524 2.17 -3.77 -32.28
N ALA A 525 3.10 -2.84 -32.02
CA ALA A 525 3.75 -2.70 -30.72
C ALA A 525 2.78 -2.11 -29.69
N PHE A 526 1.93 -1.17 -30.10
CA PHE A 526 0.91 -0.58 -29.24
C PHE A 526 -0.17 -1.58 -28.81
N ARG A 527 -0.64 -2.43 -29.71
CA ARG A 527 -1.68 -3.44 -29.44
C ARG A 527 -1.23 -4.62 -28.57
N ARG A 528 -0.05 -4.54 -27.97
CA ARG A 528 0.42 -5.58 -27.05
C ARG A 528 -0.32 -5.44 -25.73
N GLU A 529 -0.77 -6.57 -25.19
CA GLU A 529 -1.57 -6.62 -23.96
C GLU A 529 -0.91 -5.88 -22.80
N GLY A 530 0.41 -5.98 -22.65
CA GLY A 530 1.15 -5.27 -21.61
C GLY A 530 1.03 -3.74 -21.71
N VAL A 531 1.00 -3.18 -22.92
CA VAL A 531 0.86 -1.73 -23.15
C VAL A 531 -0.57 -1.30 -22.83
N ILE A 532 -1.57 -2.06 -23.29
CA ILE A 532 -2.98 -1.79 -23.04
C ILE A 532 -3.29 -1.85 -21.54
N ARG A 533 -2.83 -2.89 -20.84
CA ARG A 533 -2.98 -3.03 -19.40
C ARG A 533 -2.35 -1.87 -18.63
N ALA A 534 -1.11 -1.50 -18.96
CA ALA A 534 -0.43 -0.39 -18.29
C ALA A 534 -1.16 0.96 -18.46
N LEU A 535 -1.79 1.18 -19.62
CA LEU A 535 -2.62 2.36 -19.86
C LEU A 535 -3.94 2.31 -19.07
N ARG A 536 -4.58 1.15 -18.94
CA ARG A 536 -5.77 0.96 -18.09
C ARG A 536 -5.44 1.22 -16.60
N ASP A 537 -4.31 0.71 -16.13
CA ASP A 537 -3.81 0.96 -14.77
C ASP A 537 -3.56 2.46 -14.53
N LEU A 538 -2.96 3.14 -15.51
CA LEU A 538 -2.75 4.60 -15.47
C LEU A 538 -4.09 5.36 -15.43
N ALA A 539 -5.08 4.95 -16.22
CA ALA A 539 -6.42 5.54 -16.19
C ALA A 539 -7.08 5.35 -14.81
N TYR A 540 -6.96 4.16 -14.20
CA TYR A 540 -7.46 3.90 -12.86
C TYR A 540 -6.78 4.78 -11.80
N GLN A 541 -5.47 5.01 -11.88
CA GLN A 541 -4.79 5.91 -10.95
C GLN A 541 -5.23 7.38 -11.10
N LEU A 542 -5.50 7.83 -12.34
CA LEU A 542 -6.08 9.15 -12.60
C LEU A 542 -7.50 9.27 -12.01
N TYR A 543 -8.29 8.20 -12.07
CA TYR A 543 -9.58 8.13 -11.36
C TYR A 543 -9.41 8.30 -9.83
N GLN A 544 -8.40 7.66 -9.23
CA GLN A 544 -8.12 7.84 -7.78
C GLN A 544 -7.75 9.29 -7.44
N VAL A 545 -6.99 9.97 -8.31
CA VAL A 545 -6.69 11.41 -8.16
C VAL A 545 -7.97 12.24 -8.20
N ARG A 546 -8.86 11.97 -9.17
CA ARG A 546 -10.17 12.64 -9.27
C ARG A 546 -10.98 12.46 -7.99
N GLN A 547 -11.14 11.22 -7.52
CA GLN A 547 -11.89 10.90 -6.29
C GLN A 547 -11.34 11.66 -5.07
N LEU A 548 -10.01 11.67 -4.89
CA LEU A 548 -9.37 12.39 -3.79
C LEU A 548 -9.56 13.90 -3.90
N ALA A 549 -9.56 14.46 -5.11
CA ALA A 549 -9.83 15.87 -5.35
C ALA A 549 -11.30 16.24 -5.05
N GLU A 550 -12.25 15.42 -5.48
CA GLU A 550 -13.69 15.62 -5.21
C GLU A 550 -13.97 15.64 -3.70
N GLN A 551 -13.39 14.70 -2.94
CA GLN A 551 -13.51 14.61 -1.48
C GLN A 551 -13.04 15.86 -0.72
N VAL A 552 -12.13 16.65 -1.30
CA VAL A 552 -11.66 17.92 -0.74
C VAL A 552 -12.61 19.08 -1.05
N THR A 553 -13.34 18.99 -2.16
CA THR A 553 -14.24 20.05 -2.65
C THR A 553 -15.66 19.93 -2.12
N LEU A 554 -16.13 18.72 -1.80
CA LEU A 554 -17.46 18.49 -1.25
C LEU A 554 -17.59 19.08 0.16
N PRO A 555 -18.65 19.85 0.47
CA PRO A 555 -18.88 20.36 1.81
C PRO A 555 -19.19 19.20 2.76
N SER A 556 -18.41 19.07 3.82
CA SER A 556 -18.78 18.37 5.04
C SER A 556 -20.07 19.00 5.63
N GLY A 557 -21.26 18.62 5.16
CA GLY A 557 -22.48 18.97 5.89
C GLY A 557 -23.81 19.20 5.17
N ASP A 558 -23.97 18.97 3.86
CA ASP A 558 -25.32 19.01 3.26
C ASP A 558 -25.83 17.59 2.99
N THR A 559 -26.29 16.92 4.04
CA THR A 559 -27.37 15.94 3.90
C THR A 559 -28.65 16.72 3.56
N PRO A 560 -29.36 16.39 2.47
CA PRO A 560 -30.63 17.01 2.14
C PRO A 560 -31.73 16.44 3.07
N ASP A 561 -31.77 16.90 4.31
CA ASP A 561 -32.86 16.61 5.26
C ASP A 561 -33.59 17.87 5.74
N ASP A 562 -33.23 19.06 5.24
CA ASP A 562 -33.95 20.31 5.54
C ASP A 562 -34.78 20.81 4.34
N LEU A 563 -35.63 19.93 3.81
CA LEU A 563 -36.83 20.29 3.05
C LEU A 563 -37.95 19.31 3.37
N ASP A 564 -38.65 19.56 4.48
CA ASP A 564 -40.12 19.48 4.59
C ASP A 564 -40.63 20.25 5.83
#